data_AF-A0A3B8S2X1-F1
#
_entry.id   AF-A0A3B8S2X1-F1
#
_cell.length_a   1.000
_cell.length_b   1.000
_cell.length_c   1.000
_cell.angle_alpha   90.00
_cell.angle_beta   90.00
_cell.angle_gamma   90.00
#
_symmetry.space_group_name_H-M   'P 1'
#
loop_
_entity.id
_entity.type
_entity.pdbx_description
1 polymer ?
#
loop_
_entity_poly.entity_id
_entity_poly.type
_entity_poly.pdbx_seq_one_letter_code
_entity_poly.pdbx_strand_id
1 'polypeptide(L)'
;HTSSISNGPSLWRNFSDGDPKTPLEEWAQGYFISGGRFYHKEGNFERWKPGEGFLYSNGGYGLLAYLVQVVTGHPFNEYCKQNIFEPLEMSNTSFLVSEIDTNTMAAMYGFGDFIDLEKDIARKNVNVDSAIYQSKPFQLMNYSSPELGAGGLYSSASELANFLHFLINEDKFFSDSILRRDVLHQMLNPNVKNDLLPPWFMDLGMGFYSMKLDNGEPVWGHTGANPGSSTYLFFNPEIKIGAIVIANRFVDIRDLITWVFAEAFNELNDIPLKKLKKSWEQYSNKINGNDRNRRIVTIQVTPTALPPNSSVYVNGNHRFLGSWISKGIPLIKKNDGSWSKRFHFFDSTKIEFKVTRGSWYMQAVDNKGTDLVPYSLLVLNDTTLTISIENWKDIYSKEK
;
A
#
# COMPACT_ATOMS: atom_id res chain seq x y z
N HIS A 1 -7.43 -0.77 -11.26
CA HIS A 1 -7.66 0.37 -10.35
C HIS A 1 -8.36 1.57 -10.99
N THR A 2 -9.10 1.37 -12.08
CA THR A 2 -9.86 2.42 -12.78
C THR A 2 -11.34 2.05 -12.90
N SER A 3 -11.82 1.12 -12.08
CA SER A 3 -13.13 0.48 -12.21
C SER A 3 -14.27 1.22 -11.51
N SER A 4 -14.00 2.34 -10.84
CA SER A 4 -14.89 3.01 -9.87
C SER A 4 -15.31 2.17 -8.67
N ILE A 5 -14.73 0.97 -8.48
CA ILE A 5 -14.95 0.15 -7.28
C ILE A 5 -14.06 0.69 -6.16
N SER A 6 -14.66 1.07 -5.04
CA SER A 6 -13.98 1.61 -3.87
C SER A 6 -13.77 0.54 -2.81
N ASN A 7 -12.90 0.82 -1.84
CA ASN A 7 -12.64 -0.06 -0.70
C ASN A 7 -13.57 0.28 0.46
N GLY A 8 -14.80 -0.23 0.40
CA GLY A 8 -15.84 0.00 1.39
C GLY A 8 -15.50 -0.54 2.78
N PRO A 9 -16.25 -0.11 3.80
CA PRO A 9 -15.97 -0.45 5.20
C PRO A 9 -16.07 -1.96 5.50
N SER A 10 -16.76 -2.73 4.65
CA SER A 10 -16.92 -4.18 4.79
C SER A 10 -15.64 -4.96 4.48
N LEU A 11 -14.77 -4.49 3.58
CA LEU A 11 -13.50 -5.17 3.26
C LEU A 11 -12.62 -5.33 4.50
N TRP A 12 -12.45 -4.25 5.27
CA TRP A 12 -11.59 -4.24 6.46
C TRP A 12 -12.16 -4.99 7.67
N ARG A 13 -13.44 -5.35 7.62
CA ARG A 13 -14.15 -5.99 8.75
C ARG A 13 -14.33 -7.50 8.60
N ASN A 14 -13.91 -8.05 7.45
CA ASN A 14 -14.14 -9.44 7.12
C ASN A 14 -12.90 -10.34 7.31
N PHE A 15 -11.82 -9.80 7.88
CA PHE A 15 -10.71 -10.62 8.34
C PHE A 15 -11.19 -11.64 9.38
N SER A 16 -10.69 -12.86 9.25
CA SER A 16 -11.00 -13.97 10.15
C SER A 16 -9.71 -14.59 10.66
N ASP A 17 -9.68 -14.93 11.94
CA ASP A 17 -8.63 -15.81 12.48
C ASP A 17 -8.68 -17.16 11.76
N GLY A 18 -7.54 -17.62 11.24
CA GLY A 18 -7.45 -18.79 10.37
C GLY A 18 -7.98 -18.52 8.97
N ASP A 19 -8.71 -19.48 8.41
CA ASP A 19 -9.28 -19.40 7.06
C ASP A 19 -10.48 -18.46 6.94
N PRO A 20 -10.84 -18.03 5.72
CA PRO A 20 -11.97 -17.13 5.54
C PRO A 20 -13.26 -17.81 5.96
N LYS A 21 -14.03 -17.16 6.85
CA LYS A 21 -15.32 -17.67 7.32
C LYS A 21 -16.47 -17.44 6.34
N THR A 22 -16.24 -16.61 5.32
CA THR A 22 -17.22 -16.27 4.28
C THR A 22 -16.69 -16.76 2.94
N PRO A 23 -17.42 -17.61 2.21
CA PRO A 23 -17.02 -18.01 0.86
C PRO A 23 -16.87 -16.80 -0.07
N LEU A 24 -15.92 -16.86 -1.01
CA LEU A 24 -15.66 -15.79 -1.97
C LEU A 24 -16.92 -15.37 -2.75
N GLU A 25 -17.77 -16.33 -3.11
CA GLU A 25 -19.05 -16.09 -3.77
C GLU A 25 -20.02 -15.29 -2.90
N GLU A 26 -20.21 -15.69 -1.64
CA GLU A 26 -21.09 -15.00 -0.70
C GLU A 26 -20.59 -13.57 -0.46
N TRP A 27 -19.28 -13.41 -0.32
CA TRP A 27 -18.67 -12.09 -0.22
C TRP A 27 -18.93 -11.23 -1.46
N ALA A 28 -18.69 -11.77 -2.66
CA ALA A 28 -18.86 -11.03 -3.92
C ALA A 28 -20.32 -10.61 -4.13
N GLN A 29 -21.27 -11.53 -3.95
CA GLN A 29 -22.70 -11.21 -4.03
C GLN A 29 -23.09 -10.18 -2.98
N GLY A 30 -22.62 -10.36 -1.74
CA GLY A 30 -22.88 -9.44 -0.64
C GLY A 30 -22.31 -8.04 -0.86
N TYR A 31 -21.19 -7.90 -1.56
CA TYR A 31 -20.49 -6.62 -1.77
C TYR A 31 -21.03 -5.84 -2.97
N PHE A 32 -21.37 -6.54 -4.06
CA PHE A 32 -21.71 -5.90 -5.34
C PHE A 32 -23.22 -5.78 -5.61
N ILE A 33 -24.06 -6.64 -5.02
CA ILE A 33 -25.50 -6.66 -5.29
C ILE A 33 -26.25 -5.78 -4.30
N SER A 34 -27.18 -4.95 -4.80
CA SER A 34 -28.02 -4.09 -3.95
C SER A 34 -28.81 -4.92 -2.94
N GLY A 35 -28.78 -4.52 -1.67
CA GLY A 35 -29.38 -5.28 -0.56
C GLY A 35 -28.50 -6.41 -0.01
N GLY A 36 -27.32 -6.66 -0.61
CA GLY A 36 -26.35 -7.61 -0.10
C GLY A 36 -25.79 -7.22 1.27
N ARG A 37 -25.34 -8.22 2.04
CA ARG A 37 -24.84 -8.05 3.42
C ARG A 37 -23.71 -7.04 3.56
N PHE A 38 -22.88 -6.88 2.53
CA PHE A 38 -21.70 -6.02 2.51
C PHE A 38 -21.87 -4.81 1.59
N TYR A 39 -23.08 -4.59 1.06
CA TYR A 39 -23.35 -3.57 0.05
C TYR A 39 -23.46 -2.19 0.71
N HIS A 40 -22.67 -1.24 0.21
CA HIS A 40 -22.80 0.15 0.57
C HIS A 40 -22.61 1.02 -0.67
N LYS A 41 -23.69 1.62 -1.19
CA LYS A 41 -23.68 2.34 -2.48
C LYS A 41 -22.55 3.37 -2.58
N GLU A 42 -22.38 4.22 -1.56
CA GLU A 42 -21.39 5.30 -1.56
C GLU A 42 -20.02 4.88 -1.01
N GLY A 43 -19.90 3.63 -0.56
CA GLY A 43 -18.69 3.12 0.09
C GLY A 43 -17.97 2.09 -0.76
N ASN A 44 -18.73 1.33 -1.56
CA ASN A 44 -18.22 0.30 -2.45
C ASN A 44 -17.99 0.85 -3.87
N PHE A 45 -18.55 2.02 -4.20
CA PHE A 45 -18.48 2.61 -5.53
C PHE A 45 -18.23 4.11 -5.47
N GLU A 46 -17.36 4.59 -6.33
CA GLU A 46 -17.16 6.00 -6.62
C GLU A 46 -18.23 6.51 -7.59
N ARG A 47 -18.43 7.83 -7.66
CA ARG A 47 -19.47 8.45 -8.50
C ARG A 47 -19.05 8.72 -9.96
N TRP A 48 -17.78 8.46 -10.31
CA TRP A 48 -17.26 8.58 -11.67
C TRP A 48 -17.39 7.26 -12.44
N LYS A 49 -17.46 7.31 -13.78
CA LYS A 49 -17.63 6.10 -14.59
C LYS A 49 -16.31 5.32 -14.70
N PRO A 50 -16.33 3.98 -14.83
CA PRO A 50 -15.12 3.22 -15.09
C PRO A 50 -14.24 3.84 -16.19
N GLY A 51 -12.96 4.03 -15.90
CA GLY A 51 -11.97 4.67 -16.76
C GLY A 51 -11.77 6.17 -16.55
N GLU A 52 -12.68 6.86 -15.86
CA GLU A 52 -12.60 8.33 -15.65
C GLU A 52 -11.76 8.73 -14.43
N GLY A 53 -11.37 7.78 -13.60
CA GLY A 53 -10.59 8.02 -12.38
C GLY A 53 -9.70 6.86 -12.00
N PHE A 54 -8.79 7.12 -11.07
CA PHE A 54 -7.94 6.11 -10.45
C PHE A 54 -8.25 6.00 -8.96
N LEU A 55 -8.40 4.77 -8.48
CA LEU A 55 -8.46 4.43 -7.06
C LEU A 55 -7.95 3.01 -6.85
N TYR A 56 -7.04 2.85 -5.89
CA TYR A 56 -6.61 1.52 -5.45
C TYR A 56 -7.81 0.75 -4.87
N SER A 57 -8.02 -0.47 -5.34
CA SER A 57 -9.29 -1.20 -5.18
C SER A 57 -9.04 -2.68 -4.96
N ASN A 58 -9.15 -3.12 -3.72
CA ASN A 58 -9.16 -4.53 -3.32
C ASN A 58 -10.45 -5.19 -3.77
N GLY A 59 -11.60 -4.49 -3.65
CA GLY A 59 -12.88 -4.99 -4.12
C GLY A 59 -12.84 -5.39 -5.60
N GLY A 60 -12.16 -4.61 -6.44
CA GLY A 60 -11.95 -4.94 -7.85
C GLY A 60 -11.16 -6.25 -8.07
N TYR A 61 -10.12 -6.51 -7.28
CA TYR A 61 -9.36 -7.75 -7.36
C TYR A 61 -10.12 -8.95 -6.77
N GLY A 62 -10.92 -8.74 -5.73
CA GLY A 62 -11.83 -9.78 -5.23
C GLY A 62 -12.89 -10.17 -6.26
N LEU A 63 -13.41 -9.20 -7.05
CA LEU A 63 -14.29 -9.50 -8.18
C LEU A 63 -13.57 -10.30 -9.27
N LEU A 64 -12.30 -10.00 -9.57
CA LEU A 64 -11.51 -10.78 -10.52
C LEU A 64 -11.27 -12.22 -10.02
N ALA A 65 -11.00 -12.41 -8.73
CA ALA A 65 -10.90 -13.74 -8.14
C ALA A 65 -12.21 -14.53 -8.29
N TYR A 66 -13.35 -13.90 -8.02
CA TYR A 66 -14.66 -14.53 -8.20
C TYR A 66 -14.94 -14.84 -9.68
N LEU A 67 -14.54 -13.96 -10.60
CA LEU A 67 -14.67 -14.20 -12.04
C LEU A 67 -13.89 -15.46 -12.47
N VAL A 68 -12.66 -15.66 -11.98
CA VAL A 68 -11.90 -16.89 -12.23
C VAL A 68 -12.67 -18.11 -11.73
N GLN A 69 -13.22 -18.05 -10.52
CA GLN A 69 -14.00 -19.16 -9.97
C GLN A 69 -15.23 -19.49 -10.82
N VAL A 70 -15.95 -18.47 -11.30
CA VAL A 70 -17.15 -18.66 -12.15
C VAL A 70 -16.77 -19.24 -13.51
N VAL A 71 -15.72 -18.72 -14.16
CA VAL A 71 -15.33 -19.14 -15.51
C VAL A 71 -14.73 -20.55 -15.52
N THR A 72 -13.98 -20.91 -14.47
CA THR A 72 -13.26 -22.19 -14.40
C THR A 72 -14.06 -23.29 -13.72
N GLY A 73 -15.08 -22.95 -12.94
CA GLY A 73 -15.83 -23.88 -12.09
C GLY A 73 -15.04 -24.40 -10.88
N HIS A 74 -13.84 -23.87 -10.62
CA HIS A 74 -12.97 -24.27 -9.50
C HIS A 74 -12.90 -23.15 -8.46
N PRO A 75 -12.84 -23.48 -7.15
CA PRO A 75 -12.52 -22.48 -6.13
C PRO A 75 -11.24 -21.71 -6.47
N PHE A 76 -11.22 -20.40 -6.26
CA PHE A 76 -10.09 -19.56 -6.68
C PHE A 76 -8.74 -20.01 -6.09
N ASN A 77 -8.71 -20.42 -4.82
CA ASN A 77 -7.51 -20.93 -4.16
C ASN A 77 -7.00 -22.22 -4.85
N GLU A 78 -7.88 -23.15 -5.19
CA GLU A 78 -7.55 -24.39 -5.88
C GLU A 78 -7.07 -24.13 -7.31
N TYR A 79 -7.71 -23.21 -8.02
CA TYR A 79 -7.29 -22.83 -9.36
C TYR A 79 -5.85 -22.27 -9.35
N CYS A 80 -5.55 -21.34 -8.44
CA CYS A 80 -4.22 -20.78 -8.29
C CYS A 80 -3.18 -21.84 -7.90
N LYS A 81 -3.54 -22.76 -7.00
CA LYS A 81 -2.68 -23.87 -6.61
C LYS A 81 -2.28 -24.74 -7.80
N GLN A 82 -3.25 -25.21 -8.57
CA GLN A 82 -3.03 -26.14 -9.69
C GLN A 82 -2.40 -25.47 -10.92
N ASN A 83 -2.76 -24.22 -11.21
CA ASN A 83 -2.40 -23.57 -12.49
C ASN A 83 -1.26 -22.55 -12.35
N ILE A 84 -0.87 -22.18 -11.13
CA ILE A 84 0.18 -21.20 -10.87
C ILE A 84 1.20 -21.75 -9.88
N PHE A 85 0.79 -22.14 -8.68
CA PHE A 85 1.74 -22.47 -7.61
C PHE A 85 2.48 -23.77 -7.85
N GLU A 86 1.78 -24.86 -8.18
CA GLU A 86 2.40 -26.15 -8.49
C GLU A 86 3.33 -26.08 -9.71
N PRO A 87 2.94 -25.48 -10.86
CA PRO A 87 3.84 -25.28 -12.00
C PRO A 87 5.09 -24.44 -11.70
N LEU A 88 5.04 -23.58 -10.68
CA LEU A 88 6.14 -22.72 -10.25
C LEU A 88 6.90 -23.26 -9.03
N GLU A 89 6.66 -24.52 -8.65
CA GLU A 89 7.30 -25.14 -7.47
C GLU A 89 7.07 -24.31 -6.18
N MET A 90 5.88 -23.75 -6.01
CA MET A 90 5.47 -22.94 -4.85
C MET A 90 4.55 -23.74 -3.92
N SER A 91 5.00 -24.91 -3.48
CA SER A 91 4.17 -25.89 -2.76
C SER A 91 3.70 -25.46 -1.37
N ASN A 92 4.35 -24.47 -0.75
CA ASN A 92 3.99 -23.90 0.56
C ASN A 92 3.31 -22.53 0.43
N THR A 93 2.76 -22.23 -0.75
CA THR A 93 2.03 -21.01 -1.03
C THR A 93 0.53 -21.30 -1.06
N SER A 94 -0.24 -20.63 -0.20
CA SER A 94 -1.69 -20.78 -0.18
C SER A 94 -2.40 -19.53 0.34
N PHE A 95 -3.67 -19.41 -0.04
CA PHE A 95 -4.61 -18.44 0.50
C PHE A 95 -5.27 -18.91 1.81
N LEU A 96 -5.20 -20.20 2.13
CA LEU A 96 -5.79 -20.79 3.32
C LEU A 96 -4.71 -21.10 4.36
N VAL A 97 -4.91 -20.65 5.59
CA VAL A 97 -4.02 -20.91 6.72
C VAL A 97 -3.96 -22.41 7.02
N SER A 98 -5.07 -23.13 6.85
CA SER A 98 -5.12 -24.58 7.05
C SER A 98 -4.23 -25.39 6.10
N GLU A 99 -3.83 -24.80 4.98
CA GLU A 99 -3.01 -25.47 3.96
C GLU A 99 -1.51 -25.23 4.14
N ILE A 100 -1.10 -24.56 5.22
CA ILE A 100 0.30 -24.15 5.45
C ILE A 100 0.79 -24.71 6.77
N ASP A 101 2.05 -25.14 6.81
CA ASP A 101 2.70 -25.50 8.06
C ASP A 101 2.98 -24.25 8.91
N THR A 102 2.08 -23.98 9.85
CA THR A 102 2.17 -22.83 10.74
C THR A 102 3.43 -22.82 11.61
N ASN A 103 4.15 -23.94 11.75
CA ASN A 103 5.42 -23.99 12.48
C ASN A 103 6.57 -23.30 11.74
N THR A 104 6.46 -23.16 10.41
CA THR A 104 7.45 -22.49 9.57
C THR A 104 7.14 -21.01 9.35
N MET A 105 5.98 -20.55 9.81
CA MET A 105 5.55 -19.17 9.61
C MET A 105 6.28 -18.21 10.53
N ALA A 106 6.75 -17.09 9.96
CA ALA A 106 7.24 -15.97 10.75
C ALA A 106 6.11 -15.39 11.61
N ALA A 107 6.37 -15.19 12.90
CA ALA A 107 5.43 -14.53 13.79
C ALA A 107 5.14 -13.11 13.27
N MET A 108 3.86 -12.80 13.04
CA MET A 108 3.40 -11.47 12.65
C MET A 108 3.30 -10.58 13.89
N TYR A 109 3.88 -9.38 13.84
CA TYR A 109 3.88 -8.45 14.97
C TYR A 109 3.02 -7.21 14.72
N GLY A 110 2.10 -6.96 15.65
CA GLY A 110 1.37 -5.71 15.80
C GLY A 110 2.05 -4.76 16.79
N PHE A 111 1.82 -3.46 16.62
CA PHE A 111 2.28 -2.40 17.52
C PHE A 111 1.12 -1.44 17.76
N GLY A 112 0.56 -1.45 18.97
CA GLY A 112 -0.59 -0.62 19.36
C GLY A 112 -1.87 -1.06 18.64
N ASP A 113 -3.03 -0.88 19.28
CA ASP A 113 -4.26 -1.54 18.85
C ASP A 113 -4.73 -1.11 17.44
N PHE A 114 -4.28 -1.84 16.40
CA PHE A 114 -4.88 -1.79 15.07
C PHE A 114 -6.37 -2.15 15.10
N ILE A 115 -6.80 -2.92 16.11
CA ILE A 115 -8.18 -3.38 16.33
C ILE A 115 -9.04 -2.33 17.06
N ASP A 116 -8.47 -1.54 17.98
CA ASP A 116 -9.19 -0.46 18.65
C ASP A 116 -9.02 0.89 17.96
N LEU A 117 -8.16 1.04 16.95
CA LEU A 117 -8.01 2.32 16.25
C LEU A 117 -9.34 2.84 15.64
N GLU A 118 -10.20 1.97 15.09
CA GLU A 118 -11.55 2.39 14.63
C GLU A 118 -12.49 2.75 15.80
N LYS A 119 -12.38 2.06 16.95
CA LYS A 119 -13.25 2.27 18.13
C LYS A 119 -12.81 3.42 19.02
N ASP A 120 -11.52 3.69 19.12
CA ASP A 120 -10.91 4.76 19.89
C ASP A 120 -10.94 6.09 19.15
N ILE A 121 -10.78 6.11 17.81
CA ILE A 121 -11.05 7.31 16.99
C ILE A 121 -12.50 7.81 17.19
N ALA A 122 -13.44 6.89 17.44
CA ALA A 122 -14.83 7.23 17.71
C ALA A 122 -15.12 7.66 19.16
N ARG A 123 -14.25 7.35 20.13
CA ARG A 123 -14.56 7.52 21.56
C ARG A 123 -13.62 8.43 22.34
N LYS A 124 -12.37 8.63 21.94
CA LYS A 124 -11.41 9.45 22.71
C LYS A 124 -10.44 10.17 21.77
N ASN A 125 -10.28 11.48 22.00
CA ASN A 125 -9.24 12.34 21.40
C ASN A 125 -7.82 11.89 21.83
N VAL A 126 -7.38 10.70 21.42
CA VAL A 126 -6.04 10.16 21.74
C VAL A 126 -5.10 10.46 20.58
N ASN A 127 -3.90 10.94 20.92
CA ASN A 127 -2.83 11.19 19.98
C ASN A 127 -2.20 9.86 19.53
N VAL A 128 -2.42 9.50 18.26
CA VAL A 128 -2.06 8.21 17.63
C VAL A 128 -0.55 7.89 17.74
N ASP A 129 0.31 8.90 17.84
CA ASP A 129 1.76 8.73 17.78
C ASP A 129 2.38 8.20 19.08
N SER A 130 1.78 8.43 20.25
CA SER A 130 2.33 7.93 21.52
C SER A 130 1.95 6.49 21.83
N ALA A 131 0.82 6.00 21.31
CA ALA A 131 0.32 4.65 21.60
C ALA A 131 1.05 3.57 20.79
N ILE A 132 1.34 3.82 19.50
CA ILE A 132 1.99 2.85 18.59
C ILE A 132 3.47 2.63 18.94
N TYR A 133 4.16 3.66 19.47
CA TYR A 133 5.59 3.58 19.80
C TYR A 133 5.89 3.14 21.23
N GLN A 134 4.93 3.22 22.15
CA GLN A 134 5.10 2.77 23.54
C GLN A 134 4.43 1.42 23.82
N SER A 135 3.58 0.93 22.91
CA SER A 135 3.01 -0.40 23.01
C SER A 135 4.09 -1.47 22.82
N LYS A 136 4.16 -2.42 23.74
CA LYS A 136 4.96 -3.63 23.53
C LYS A 136 4.47 -4.34 22.25
N PRO A 137 5.37 -4.86 21.40
CA PRO A 137 4.96 -5.69 20.28
C PRO A 137 4.13 -6.85 20.81
N PHE A 138 3.04 -7.17 20.12
CA PHE A 138 2.25 -8.37 20.37
C PHE A 138 2.18 -9.19 19.09
N GLN A 139 2.14 -10.51 19.26
CA GLN A 139 1.99 -11.41 18.14
C GLN A 139 0.53 -11.42 17.69
N LEU A 140 0.32 -11.23 16.39
CA LEU A 140 -0.99 -11.35 15.76
C LEU A 140 -1.28 -12.83 15.47
N MET A 141 -2.57 -13.18 15.48
CA MET A 141 -3.02 -14.47 14.97
C MET A 141 -2.81 -14.54 13.45
N ASN A 142 -2.67 -15.74 12.90
CA ASN A 142 -2.76 -15.94 11.45
C ASN A 142 -4.21 -15.67 11.02
N TYR A 143 -4.40 -14.85 9.99
CA TYR A 143 -5.71 -14.41 9.55
C TYR A 143 -5.76 -14.33 8.03
N SER A 144 -6.96 -14.46 7.49
CA SER A 144 -7.24 -14.35 6.07
C SER A 144 -8.44 -13.45 5.82
N SER A 145 -8.67 -13.12 4.55
CA SER A 145 -9.79 -12.28 4.10
C SER A 145 -10.52 -12.97 2.96
N PRO A 146 -11.85 -12.86 2.84
CA PRO A 146 -12.62 -13.59 1.83
C PRO A 146 -12.40 -13.08 0.40
N GLU A 147 -11.86 -11.88 0.19
CA GLU A 147 -11.61 -11.34 -1.15
C GLU A 147 -10.41 -11.95 -1.89
N LEU A 148 -9.62 -12.83 -1.25
CA LEU A 148 -8.50 -13.63 -1.79
C LEU A 148 -7.58 -12.96 -2.83
N GLY A 149 -8.05 -12.70 -4.05
CA GLY A 149 -7.28 -12.07 -5.13
C GLY A 149 -6.78 -10.66 -4.83
N ALA A 150 -7.27 -9.99 -3.78
CA ALA A 150 -6.74 -8.71 -3.34
C ALA A 150 -5.56 -8.81 -2.34
N GLY A 151 -5.38 -9.97 -1.70
CA GLY A 151 -4.40 -10.18 -0.64
C GLY A 151 -4.76 -11.36 0.27
N GLY A 152 -3.86 -11.71 1.19
CA GLY A 152 -4.03 -12.89 2.05
C GLY A 152 -3.32 -14.15 1.53
N LEU A 153 -2.51 -14.01 0.48
CA LEU A 153 -1.60 -15.06 0.06
C LEU A 153 -0.44 -15.17 1.05
N TYR A 154 -0.26 -16.35 1.61
CA TYR A 154 0.89 -16.71 2.40
C TYR A 154 1.91 -17.43 1.52
N SER A 155 3.18 -17.02 1.62
CA SER A 155 4.29 -17.56 0.83
C SER A 155 5.62 -17.29 1.55
N SER A 156 6.70 -17.85 1.04
CA SER A 156 8.08 -17.50 1.44
C SER A 156 8.77 -16.64 0.38
N ALA A 157 9.86 -15.97 0.76
CA ALA A 157 10.71 -15.26 -0.20
C ALA A 157 11.31 -16.21 -1.26
N SER A 158 11.62 -17.45 -0.87
CA SER A 158 12.16 -18.47 -1.78
C SER A 158 11.14 -18.92 -2.84
N GLU A 159 9.87 -19.12 -2.46
CA GLU A 159 8.83 -19.49 -3.42
C GLU A 159 8.40 -18.29 -4.27
N LEU A 160 8.34 -17.08 -3.70
CA LEU A 160 8.17 -15.86 -4.49
C LEU A 160 9.32 -15.64 -5.47
N ALA A 161 10.53 -16.11 -5.18
CA ALA A 161 11.64 -16.05 -6.13
C ALA A 161 11.37 -16.92 -7.36
N ASN A 162 10.66 -18.04 -7.23
CA ASN A 162 10.23 -18.81 -8.39
C ASN A 162 9.21 -18.05 -9.25
N PHE A 163 8.23 -17.40 -8.63
CA PHE A 163 7.33 -16.48 -9.33
C PHE A 163 8.09 -15.34 -10.00
N LEU A 164 9.10 -14.78 -9.33
CA LEU A 164 9.96 -13.75 -9.90
C LEU A 164 10.74 -14.26 -11.11
N HIS A 165 11.31 -15.46 -11.04
CA HIS A 165 11.97 -16.11 -12.17
C HIS A 165 11.01 -16.29 -13.34
N PHE A 166 9.75 -16.66 -13.10
CA PHE A 166 8.74 -16.69 -14.15
C PHE A 166 8.48 -15.32 -14.79
N LEU A 167 8.53 -14.23 -14.01
CA LEU A 167 8.31 -12.87 -14.51
C LEU A 167 9.51 -12.30 -15.29
N ILE A 168 10.75 -12.64 -14.90
CA ILE A 168 11.97 -12.03 -15.48
C ILE A 168 12.78 -12.95 -16.38
N ASN A 169 12.58 -14.27 -16.28
CA ASN A 169 13.42 -15.23 -16.97
C ASN A 169 12.62 -16.25 -17.78
N GLU A 170 13.19 -16.60 -18.93
CA GLU A 170 12.57 -17.46 -19.94
C GLU A 170 13.20 -18.86 -19.98
N ASP A 171 13.85 -19.29 -18.91
CA ASP A 171 14.51 -20.59 -18.84
C ASP A 171 13.87 -21.54 -17.82
N LYS A 172 13.87 -21.18 -16.53
CA LYS A 172 13.47 -22.08 -15.42
C LYS A 172 11.98 -22.38 -15.45
N PHE A 173 11.15 -21.37 -15.68
CA PHE A 173 9.69 -21.48 -15.67
C PHE A 173 9.07 -20.98 -16.99
N PHE A 174 9.80 -21.12 -18.09
CA PHE A 174 9.24 -20.83 -19.40
C PHE A 174 8.16 -21.83 -19.73
N SER A 175 6.93 -21.42 -19.49
CA SER A 175 5.76 -22.15 -19.91
C SER A 175 4.66 -21.18 -20.33
N ASP A 176 4.18 -21.37 -21.56
CA ASP A 176 2.93 -20.76 -22.03
C ASP A 176 1.70 -21.41 -21.38
N SER A 177 1.87 -22.49 -20.60
CA SER A 177 0.78 -23.14 -19.86
C SER A 177 0.28 -22.31 -18.69
N ILE A 178 1.12 -21.44 -18.11
CA ILE A 178 0.74 -20.56 -16.99
C ILE A 178 0.21 -19.24 -17.53
N LEU A 179 1.04 -18.52 -18.30
CA LEU A 179 0.65 -17.31 -19.01
C LEU A 179 1.55 -17.18 -20.24
N ARG A 180 0.95 -16.89 -21.40
CA ARG A 180 1.73 -16.60 -22.60
C ARG A 180 2.60 -15.36 -22.40
N ARG A 181 3.80 -15.38 -22.97
CA ARG A 181 4.77 -14.28 -22.84
C ARG A 181 4.26 -12.96 -23.40
N ASP A 182 3.57 -12.98 -24.54
CA ASP A 182 2.96 -11.79 -25.14
C ASP A 182 1.95 -11.13 -24.19
N VAL A 183 1.21 -11.92 -23.42
CA VAL A 183 0.28 -11.43 -22.39
C VAL A 183 1.04 -10.89 -21.18
N LEU A 184 2.11 -11.54 -20.73
CA LEU A 184 2.96 -11.01 -19.66
C LEU A 184 3.55 -9.64 -20.04
N HIS A 185 4.05 -9.47 -21.27
CA HIS A 185 4.52 -8.17 -21.75
C HIS A 185 3.39 -7.12 -21.78
N GLN A 186 2.17 -7.51 -22.16
CA GLN A 186 1.00 -6.63 -22.08
C GLN A 186 0.68 -6.22 -20.64
N MET A 187 0.89 -7.10 -19.65
CA MET A 187 0.69 -6.76 -18.24
C MET A 187 1.64 -5.65 -17.76
N LEU A 188 2.80 -5.48 -18.39
CA LEU A 188 3.79 -4.45 -18.09
C LEU A 188 3.70 -3.24 -19.03
N ASN A 189 2.68 -3.18 -19.89
CA ASN A 189 2.43 -2.02 -20.73
C ASN A 189 1.56 -1.00 -19.96
N PRO A 190 1.99 0.26 -19.79
CA PRO A 190 1.19 1.28 -19.12
C PRO A 190 -0.12 1.53 -19.88
N ASN A 191 -1.25 1.17 -19.26
CA ASN A 191 -2.59 1.31 -19.87
C ASN A 191 -3.43 2.41 -19.22
N VAL A 192 -2.87 3.15 -18.26
CA VAL A 192 -3.53 4.25 -17.55
C VAL A 192 -2.83 5.56 -17.88
N LYS A 193 -3.61 6.61 -18.17
CA LYS A 193 -3.08 7.96 -18.41
C LYS A 193 -2.33 8.46 -17.17
N ASN A 194 -1.10 8.94 -17.35
CA ASN A 194 -0.24 9.42 -16.25
C ASN A 194 -0.92 10.48 -15.37
N ASP A 195 -1.75 11.34 -15.94
CA ASP A 195 -2.45 12.41 -15.22
C ASP A 195 -3.47 11.88 -14.18
N LEU A 196 -3.90 10.63 -14.32
CA LEU A 196 -4.76 9.95 -13.34
C LEU A 196 -3.95 9.26 -12.25
N LEU A 197 -2.69 8.95 -12.52
CA LEU A 197 -1.86 8.20 -11.61
C LEU A 197 -1.38 9.11 -10.47
N PRO A 198 -1.33 8.59 -9.24
CA PRO A 198 -0.73 9.35 -8.18
C PRO A 198 0.79 9.52 -8.39
N PRO A 199 1.42 10.62 -7.93
CA PRO A 199 2.82 10.97 -8.23
C PRO A 199 3.91 9.92 -7.94
N TRP A 200 3.60 8.87 -7.17
CA TRP A 200 4.52 7.79 -6.83
C TRP A 200 4.34 6.53 -7.67
N PHE A 201 3.27 6.45 -8.46
CA PHE A 201 3.14 5.52 -9.58
C PHE A 201 3.78 6.20 -10.79
N MET A 202 4.82 5.59 -11.35
CA MET A 202 5.30 6.03 -12.64
C MET A 202 4.37 5.54 -13.73
N ASP A 203 4.12 4.23 -13.73
CA ASP A 203 3.23 3.57 -14.67
C ASP A 203 2.36 2.55 -13.94
N LEU A 204 1.19 2.26 -14.50
CA LEU A 204 0.32 1.19 -14.06
C LEU A 204 -0.02 0.26 -15.23
N GLY A 205 0.35 -0.99 -15.09
CA GLY A 205 -0.01 -2.08 -15.99
C GLY A 205 -1.19 -2.90 -15.44
N MET A 206 -1.28 -4.17 -15.86
CA MET A 206 -2.26 -5.11 -15.33
C MET A 206 -1.62 -5.89 -14.18
N GLY A 207 -2.03 -5.66 -12.94
CA GLY A 207 -1.46 -6.35 -11.77
C GLY A 207 -0.20 -5.69 -11.19
N PHE A 208 0.56 -4.95 -11.99
CA PHE A 208 1.83 -4.35 -11.60
C PHE A 208 1.86 -2.84 -11.79
N TYR A 209 2.68 -2.17 -11.00
CA TYR A 209 3.06 -0.78 -11.23
C TYR A 209 4.58 -0.63 -11.27
N SER A 210 5.03 0.47 -11.88
CA SER A 210 6.45 0.81 -11.93
C SER A 210 6.82 1.88 -10.90
N MET A 211 8.05 1.78 -10.39
CA MET A 211 8.70 2.83 -9.60
C MET A 211 10.13 3.04 -10.08
N LYS A 212 10.72 4.20 -9.74
CA LYS A 212 12.13 4.50 -9.95
C LYS A 212 12.95 4.13 -8.72
N LEU A 213 14.06 3.45 -8.97
CA LEU A 213 15.15 3.30 -8.02
C LEU A 213 15.97 4.58 -7.92
N ASP A 214 16.86 4.66 -6.92
CA ASP A 214 17.68 5.85 -6.67
C ASP A 214 18.64 6.18 -7.83
N ASN A 215 19.05 5.17 -8.60
CA ASN A 215 19.86 5.33 -9.81
C ASN A 215 19.04 5.73 -11.05
N GLY A 216 17.72 5.88 -10.92
CA GLY A 216 16.81 6.24 -12.01
C GLY A 216 16.28 5.06 -12.82
N GLU A 217 16.73 3.83 -12.55
CA GLU A 217 16.25 2.63 -13.24
C GLU A 217 14.79 2.34 -12.88
N PRO A 218 13.93 2.03 -13.86
CA PRO A 218 12.57 1.62 -13.61
C PRO A 218 12.53 0.15 -13.16
N VAL A 219 11.69 -0.15 -12.18
CA VAL A 219 11.35 -1.51 -11.78
C VAL A 219 9.83 -1.66 -11.72
N TRP A 220 9.33 -2.77 -12.24
CA TRP A 220 7.93 -3.19 -12.15
C TRP A 220 7.71 -4.06 -10.93
N GLY A 221 6.53 -4.04 -10.34
CA GLY A 221 6.26 -4.87 -9.19
C GLY A 221 5.02 -4.47 -8.43
N HIS A 222 5.00 -4.85 -7.16
CA HIS A 222 3.91 -4.54 -6.26
C HIS A 222 4.38 -4.52 -4.80
N THR A 223 3.74 -3.66 -4.01
CA THR A 223 3.83 -3.68 -2.54
C THR A 223 2.68 -4.45 -1.93
N GLY A 224 2.92 -5.14 -0.81
CA GLY A 224 1.90 -5.73 0.04
C GLY A 224 1.99 -5.13 1.44
N ALA A 225 0.84 -4.81 2.04
CA ALA A 225 0.81 -4.29 3.40
C ALA A 225 -0.49 -4.70 4.09
N ASN A 226 -0.37 -5.51 5.14
CA ASN A 226 -1.47 -5.95 6.00
C ASN A 226 -0.99 -5.91 7.47
N PRO A 227 -1.89 -5.90 8.48
CA PRO A 227 -1.48 -5.96 9.88
C PRO A 227 -0.46 -7.08 10.15
N GLY A 228 0.75 -6.72 10.60
CA GLY A 228 1.79 -7.71 10.89
C GLY A 228 2.64 -8.17 9.70
N SER A 229 2.45 -7.60 8.50
CA SER A 229 3.29 -7.89 7.34
C SER A 229 3.49 -6.69 6.41
N SER A 230 4.67 -6.60 5.81
CA SER A 230 4.96 -5.69 4.70
C SER A 230 5.85 -6.40 3.70
N THR A 231 5.54 -6.26 2.41
CA THR A 231 6.19 -6.99 1.33
C THR A 231 6.45 -6.06 0.16
N TYR A 232 7.63 -6.17 -0.43
CA TYR A 232 7.96 -5.53 -1.70
C TYR A 232 8.49 -6.63 -2.61
N LEU A 233 7.87 -6.79 -3.78
CA LEU A 233 8.38 -7.62 -4.87
C LEU A 233 8.48 -6.74 -6.09
N PHE A 234 9.69 -6.56 -6.59
CA PHE A 234 9.96 -5.73 -7.75
C PHE A 234 10.98 -6.41 -8.65
N PHE A 235 10.97 -6.04 -9.92
CA PHE A 235 11.83 -6.61 -10.94
C PHE A 235 12.00 -5.69 -12.15
N ASN A 236 13.04 -5.97 -12.93
CA ASN A 236 13.22 -5.39 -14.24
C ASN A 236 13.47 -6.53 -15.24
N PRO A 237 12.56 -6.74 -16.22
CA PRO A 237 12.67 -7.84 -17.17
C PRO A 237 13.79 -7.63 -18.21
N GLU A 238 14.19 -6.39 -18.49
CA GLU A 238 15.22 -6.08 -19.50
C GLU A 238 16.61 -6.54 -19.06
N ILE A 239 16.93 -6.27 -17.79
CA ILE A 239 18.21 -6.64 -17.16
C ILE A 239 18.10 -7.94 -16.34
N LYS A 240 16.91 -8.54 -16.29
CA LYS A 240 16.62 -9.82 -15.63
C LYS A 240 17.00 -9.87 -14.15
N ILE A 241 16.75 -8.79 -13.42
CA ILE A 241 16.97 -8.71 -11.97
C ILE A 241 15.64 -8.54 -11.27
N GLY A 242 15.48 -9.19 -10.13
CA GLY A 242 14.37 -8.91 -9.22
C GLY A 242 14.80 -9.01 -7.77
N ALA A 243 14.01 -8.40 -6.90
CA ALA A 243 14.24 -8.38 -5.47
C ALA A 243 12.92 -8.56 -4.71
N ILE A 244 13.00 -9.28 -3.59
CA ILE A 244 11.88 -9.55 -2.70
C ILE A 244 12.32 -9.21 -1.28
N VAL A 245 11.51 -8.43 -0.57
CA VAL A 245 11.72 -8.14 0.84
C VAL A 245 10.39 -8.36 1.57
N ILE A 246 10.43 -9.15 2.64
CA ILE A 246 9.27 -9.42 3.51
C ILE A 246 9.66 -9.06 4.94
N ALA A 247 8.82 -8.26 5.60
CA ALA A 247 8.95 -7.90 7.00
C ALA A 247 7.71 -8.36 7.76
N ASN A 248 7.90 -8.99 8.92
CA ASN A 248 6.84 -9.52 9.78
C ASN A 248 6.23 -8.46 10.72
N ARG A 249 6.08 -7.23 10.21
CA ARG A 249 5.41 -6.10 10.85
C ARG A 249 4.93 -5.14 9.78
N PHE A 250 3.91 -4.36 10.09
CA PHE A 250 3.49 -3.27 9.22
C PHE A 250 4.52 -2.13 9.27
N VAL A 251 5.33 -1.99 8.23
CA VAL A 251 6.39 -0.98 8.11
C VAL A 251 6.73 -0.73 6.65
N ASP A 252 7.02 0.52 6.33
CA ASP A 252 7.57 0.83 5.01
C ASP A 252 9.01 0.29 4.90
N ILE A 253 9.25 -0.53 3.89
CA ILE A 253 10.53 -1.19 3.59
C ILE A 253 11.08 -0.78 2.22
N ARG A 254 10.58 0.32 1.62
CA ARG A 254 11.06 0.85 0.34
C ARG A 254 12.59 1.03 0.31
N ASP A 255 13.07 1.63 1.38
CA ASP A 255 14.47 1.88 1.68
C ASP A 255 15.33 0.59 1.62
N LEU A 256 14.79 -0.51 2.15
CA LEU A 256 15.45 -1.81 2.15
C LEU A 256 15.45 -2.46 0.75
N ILE A 257 14.33 -2.41 0.01
CA ILE A 257 14.28 -2.99 -1.35
C ILE A 257 15.17 -2.21 -2.33
N THR A 258 15.22 -0.88 -2.25
CA THR A 258 16.12 -0.07 -3.08
C THR A 258 17.57 -0.40 -2.80
N TRP A 259 17.93 -0.62 -1.53
CA TRP A 259 19.25 -1.09 -1.15
C TRP A 259 19.56 -2.47 -1.76
N VAL A 260 18.64 -3.45 -1.67
CA VAL A 260 18.83 -4.77 -2.27
C VAL A 260 19.09 -4.68 -3.78
N PHE A 261 18.35 -3.83 -4.50
CA PHE A 261 18.64 -3.59 -5.91
C PHE A 261 20.03 -2.98 -6.12
N ALA A 262 20.40 -1.97 -5.33
CA ALA A 262 21.73 -1.36 -5.42
C ALA A 262 22.84 -2.41 -5.23
N GLU A 263 22.70 -3.33 -4.27
CA GLU A 263 23.63 -4.45 -4.08
C GLU A 263 23.67 -5.36 -5.32
N ALA A 264 22.51 -5.76 -5.86
CA ALA A 264 22.44 -6.59 -7.07
C ALA A 264 23.08 -5.93 -8.29
N PHE A 265 22.84 -4.63 -8.51
CA PHE A 265 23.50 -3.86 -9.57
C PHE A 265 25.01 -3.76 -9.36
N ASN A 266 25.46 -3.61 -8.12
CA ASN A 266 26.88 -3.51 -7.80
C ASN A 266 27.61 -4.84 -8.04
N GLU A 267 26.98 -5.98 -7.73
CA GLU A 267 27.50 -7.31 -8.05
C GLU A 267 27.63 -7.52 -9.56
N LEU A 268 26.62 -7.11 -10.34
CA LEU A 268 26.68 -7.16 -11.81
C LEU A 268 27.79 -6.27 -12.40
N ASN A 269 28.26 -5.26 -11.65
CA ASN A 269 29.28 -4.31 -12.08
C ASN A 269 30.65 -4.51 -11.37
N ASP A 270 30.89 -5.67 -10.75
CA ASP A 270 32.16 -6.04 -10.07
C ASP A 270 32.62 -5.07 -8.95
N ILE A 271 31.70 -4.48 -8.18
CA ILE A 271 32.06 -3.59 -7.05
C ILE A 271 32.26 -4.40 -5.74
N PRO A 272 33.42 -4.32 -5.05
CA PRO A 272 33.74 -5.22 -3.92
C PRO A 272 32.87 -5.07 -2.64
N LEU A 273 32.41 -6.21 -2.09
CA LEU A 273 31.64 -6.40 -0.83
C LEU A 273 32.11 -5.56 0.39
N LYS A 274 33.41 -5.27 0.53
CA LYS A 274 33.95 -4.48 1.66
C LYS A 274 33.49 -3.01 1.66
N LYS A 275 33.21 -2.41 0.50
CA LYS A 275 32.66 -1.05 0.43
C LYS A 275 31.21 -1.01 0.90
N LEU A 276 30.47 -2.11 0.74
CA LEU A 276 29.04 -2.21 0.98
C LEU A 276 28.71 -2.40 2.48
N LYS A 277 29.48 -3.20 3.22
CA LYS A 277 29.36 -3.29 4.70
C LYS A 277 29.47 -1.92 5.40
N LYS A 278 30.35 -1.05 4.90
CA LYS A 278 30.52 0.32 5.42
C LYS A 278 29.30 1.20 5.12
N SER A 279 28.66 0.99 3.96
CA SER A 279 27.41 1.69 3.60
C SER A 279 26.21 1.19 4.40
N TRP A 280 26.10 -0.12 4.65
CA TRP A 280 25.08 -0.71 5.51
C TRP A 280 25.26 -0.31 6.97
N GLU A 281 26.47 -0.27 7.50
CA GLU A 281 26.71 0.26 8.86
C GLU A 281 26.33 1.75 8.94
N GLN A 282 26.59 2.57 7.92
CA GLN A 282 26.14 3.96 7.88
C GLN A 282 24.60 4.09 7.76
N TYR A 283 23.97 3.19 7.00
CA TYR A 283 22.53 3.18 6.75
C TYR A 283 21.73 2.61 7.93
N SER A 284 22.17 1.47 8.47
CA SER A 284 21.63 0.89 9.70
C SER A 284 21.90 1.75 10.93
N ASN A 285 23.02 2.49 11.01
CA ASN A 285 23.20 3.51 12.06
C ASN A 285 22.30 4.74 11.87
N LYS A 286 21.81 5.02 10.65
CA LYS A 286 20.73 5.99 10.40
C LYS A 286 19.37 5.48 10.91
N ILE A 287 19.11 4.17 10.81
CA ILE A 287 17.85 3.53 11.23
C ILE A 287 17.83 3.16 12.73
N ASN A 288 18.96 2.70 13.29
CA ASN A 288 19.15 2.24 14.67
C ASN A 288 19.81 3.28 15.59
N GLY A 289 20.24 4.43 15.05
CA GLY A 289 20.89 5.49 15.83
C GLY A 289 19.89 6.20 16.75
N ASN A 290 20.27 6.29 18.04
CA ASN A 290 19.64 7.09 19.11
C ASN A 290 18.83 8.31 18.61
N ASP A 291 17.74 8.64 19.32
CA ASP A 291 16.80 9.77 19.13
C ASP A 291 17.40 11.16 18.75
N ARG A 292 18.72 11.33 18.74
CA ARG A 292 19.45 12.55 18.33
C ARG A 292 19.38 12.88 16.83
N ASN A 293 19.03 11.92 15.96
CA ASN A 293 18.91 12.12 14.51
C ASN A 293 17.47 12.27 14.01
N ARG A 294 16.49 12.35 14.91
CA ARG A 294 15.11 12.68 14.55
C ARG A 294 14.91 14.18 14.59
N ARG A 295 14.30 14.72 13.55
CA ARG A 295 13.83 16.10 13.46
C ARG A 295 12.32 16.15 13.59
N ILE A 296 11.84 17.13 14.33
CA ILE A 296 10.42 17.39 14.50
C ILE A 296 9.97 18.31 13.37
N VAL A 297 9.06 17.82 12.53
CA VAL A 297 8.33 18.68 11.60
C VAL A 297 6.92 18.88 12.12
N THR A 298 6.57 20.11 12.45
CA THR A 298 5.20 20.51 12.77
C THR A 298 4.52 20.98 11.50
N ILE A 299 3.41 20.35 11.11
CA ILE A 299 2.57 20.87 10.03
C ILE A 299 1.41 21.58 10.69
N GLN A 300 1.28 22.88 10.42
CA GLN A 300 0.21 23.74 10.90
C GLN A 300 -0.55 24.30 9.71
N VAL A 301 -1.85 24.00 9.65
CA VAL A 301 -2.74 24.39 8.56
C VAL A 301 -3.80 25.34 9.10
N THR A 302 -3.90 26.52 8.49
CA THR A 302 -4.91 27.53 8.79
C THR A 302 -5.85 27.67 7.59
N PRO A 303 -7.04 27.05 7.64
CA PRO A 303 -8.03 27.23 6.58
C PRO A 303 -8.77 28.56 6.74
N THR A 304 -8.79 29.37 5.68
CA THR A 304 -9.52 30.66 5.66
C THR A 304 -11.03 30.44 5.60
N ALA A 305 -11.46 29.37 4.94
CA ALA A 305 -12.82 28.86 4.94
C ALA A 305 -12.77 27.33 5.07
N LEU A 306 -13.54 26.76 6.00
CA LEU A 306 -13.63 25.31 6.18
C LEU A 306 -15.11 24.91 6.26
N PRO A 307 -15.58 23.97 5.41
CA PRO A 307 -16.97 23.53 5.47
C PRO A 307 -17.34 22.96 6.85
N PRO A 308 -18.59 23.16 7.33
CA PRO A 308 -19.02 22.68 8.64
C PRO A 308 -18.74 21.18 8.84
N ASN A 309 -18.38 20.79 10.07
CA ASN A 309 -18.05 19.40 10.44
C ASN A 309 -16.87 18.77 9.68
N SER A 310 -16.05 19.55 8.97
CA SER A 310 -14.84 19.03 8.32
C SER A 310 -13.71 18.79 9.33
N SER A 311 -12.92 17.75 9.07
CA SER A 311 -11.61 17.55 9.68
C SER A 311 -10.50 17.75 8.65
N VAL A 312 -9.31 18.15 9.09
CA VAL A 312 -8.16 18.40 8.21
C VAL A 312 -7.17 17.25 8.34
N TYR A 313 -6.66 16.78 7.21
CA TYR A 313 -5.71 15.68 7.10
C TYR A 313 -4.50 16.10 6.29
N VAL A 314 -3.36 15.47 6.56
CA VAL A 314 -2.20 15.47 5.65
C VAL A 314 -2.09 14.11 4.99
N ASN A 315 -1.83 14.07 3.69
CA ASN A 315 -1.57 12.84 2.98
C ASN A 315 -0.30 12.98 2.14
N GLY A 316 0.69 12.10 2.30
CA GLY A 316 2.06 12.33 1.81
C GLY A 316 2.92 11.07 1.64
N ASN A 317 4.12 11.24 1.11
CA ASN A 317 5.04 10.19 0.63
C ASN A 317 5.69 9.35 1.73
N HIS A 318 5.44 9.68 2.98
CA HIS A 318 6.00 9.00 4.13
C HIS A 318 4.87 8.36 4.94
N ARG A 319 5.12 7.22 5.58
CA ARG A 319 4.12 6.53 6.42
C ARG A 319 3.48 7.41 7.49
N PHE A 320 4.24 8.34 8.08
CA PHE A 320 3.75 9.29 9.08
C PHE A 320 2.90 10.41 8.49
N LEU A 321 2.94 10.57 7.17
CA LEU A 321 2.11 11.47 6.41
C LEU A 321 1.00 10.72 5.68
N GLY A 322 0.81 9.42 5.95
CA GLY A 322 -0.30 8.65 5.39
C GLY A 322 0.01 7.89 4.11
N SER A 323 1.29 7.79 3.68
CA SER A 323 1.73 7.01 2.50
C SER A 323 0.89 7.24 1.24
N TRP A 324 0.33 8.44 1.12
CA TRP A 324 -0.61 8.83 0.10
C TRP A 324 -1.89 7.98 -0.05
N ILE A 325 -2.23 7.16 0.95
CA ILE A 325 -3.39 6.27 0.93
C ILE A 325 -4.61 6.92 1.61
N SER A 326 -5.79 6.61 1.08
CA SER A 326 -7.13 6.90 1.65
C SER A 326 -7.33 8.32 2.24
N LYS A 327 -7.66 8.39 3.53
CA LYS A 327 -8.07 9.58 4.31
C LYS A 327 -6.89 10.45 4.71
N GLY A 328 -5.65 9.92 4.68
CA GLY A 328 -4.47 10.57 5.25
C GLY A 328 -4.47 10.59 6.78
N ILE A 329 -3.55 11.35 7.36
CA ILE A 329 -3.33 11.48 8.80
C ILE A 329 -4.06 12.72 9.34
N PRO A 330 -4.97 12.58 10.32
CA PRO A 330 -5.71 13.72 10.86
C PRO A 330 -4.78 14.69 11.60
N LEU A 331 -5.01 15.98 11.36
CA LEU A 331 -4.45 17.06 12.17
C LEU A 331 -5.37 17.35 13.37
N ILE A 332 -4.81 17.98 14.41
CA ILE A 332 -5.55 18.30 15.63
C ILE A 332 -5.95 19.77 15.59
N LYS A 333 -7.24 20.06 15.67
CA LYS A 333 -7.77 21.43 15.77
C LYS A 333 -7.25 22.12 17.03
N LYS A 334 -6.79 23.36 16.89
CA LYS A 334 -6.27 24.22 17.95
C LYS A 334 -7.27 25.33 18.27
N ASN A 335 -7.08 25.96 19.43
CA ASN A 335 -7.96 27.03 19.92
C ASN A 335 -7.93 28.29 19.04
N ASP A 336 -6.83 28.52 18.32
CA ASP A 336 -6.64 29.62 17.38
C ASP A 336 -7.29 29.37 16.00
N GLY A 337 -8.01 28.25 15.84
CA GLY A 337 -8.65 27.86 14.58
C GLY A 337 -7.75 27.11 13.60
N SER A 338 -6.44 27.04 13.86
CA SER A 338 -5.51 26.23 13.07
C SER A 338 -5.66 24.74 13.37
N TRP A 339 -5.11 23.90 12.49
CA TRP A 339 -5.02 22.46 12.64
C TRP A 339 -3.56 22.06 12.60
N SER A 340 -3.04 21.36 13.61
CA SER A 340 -1.64 20.98 13.60
C SER A 340 -1.33 19.63 14.20
N LYS A 341 -0.23 19.03 13.72
CA LYS A 341 0.35 17.80 14.24
C LYS A 341 1.88 17.84 14.08
N ARG A 342 2.57 17.19 15.02
CA ARG A 342 4.02 17.01 15.00
C ARG A 342 4.36 15.64 14.45
N PHE A 343 5.36 15.58 13.58
CA PHE A 343 5.86 14.37 12.96
C PHE A 343 7.36 14.25 13.21
N HIS A 344 7.86 13.03 13.37
CA HIS A 344 9.27 12.77 13.59
C HIS A 344 9.85 12.10 12.35
N PHE A 345 10.85 12.73 11.74
CA PHE A 345 11.53 12.20 10.56
C PHE A 345 13.02 12.08 10.85
N PHE A 346 13.71 11.19 10.14
CA PHE A 346 15.16 11.16 10.19
C PHE A 346 15.75 12.35 9.44
N ASP A 347 16.97 12.74 9.80
CA ASP A 347 17.73 13.76 9.08
C ASP A 347 17.83 13.41 7.57
N SER A 348 17.68 14.44 6.73
CA SER A 348 17.68 14.38 5.28
C SER A 348 16.53 13.56 4.67
N THR A 349 15.46 13.30 5.42
CA THR A 349 14.23 12.72 4.86
C THR A 349 13.57 13.73 3.93
N LYS A 350 13.32 13.37 2.67
CA LYS A 350 12.49 14.18 1.77
C LYS A 350 11.02 13.84 2.00
N ILE A 351 10.25 14.79 2.54
CA ILE A 351 8.82 14.66 2.75
C ILE A 351 8.05 15.45 1.69
N GLU A 352 6.99 14.86 1.17
CA GLU A 352 6.04 15.48 0.26
C GLU A 352 4.62 15.18 0.74
N PHE A 353 3.73 16.17 0.78
CA PHE A 353 2.35 15.95 1.21
C PHE A 353 1.37 16.97 0.63
N LYS A 354 0.08 16.61 0.67
CA LYS A 354 -1.07 17.47 0.39
C LYS A 354 -1.97 17.54 1.61
N VAL A 355 -2.79 18.59 1.66
CA VAL A 355 -3.81 18.78 2.70
C VAL A 355 -5.17 18.38 2.15
N THR A 356 -5.92 17.56 2.88
CA THR A 356 -7.26 17.11 2.49
C THR A 356 -8.26 17.23 3.63
N ARG A 357 -9.54 17.04 3.33
CA ARG A 357 -10.63 16.84 4.30
C ARG A 357 -11.04 15.37 4.41
N GLY A 358 -10.08 14.46 4.21
CA GLY A 358 -10.26 13.03 4.39
C GLY A 358 -10.51 12.24 3.10
N SER A 359 -10.26 12.86 1.94
CA SER A 359 -10.29 12.19 0.63
C SER A 359 -9.58 13.04 -0.42
N TRP A 360 -9.07 12.42 -1.47
CA TRP A 360 -8.51 13.11 -2.65
C TRP A 360 -9.55 13.98 -3.37
N TYR A 361 -10.83 13.65 -3.25
CA TYR A 361 -11.94 14.43 -3.80
C TYR A 361 -12.31 15.65 -2.94
N MET A 362 -11.75 15.73 -1.73
CA MET A 362 -11.93 16.83 -0.78
C MET A 362 -10.57 17.47 -0.41
N GLN A 363 -9.73 17.76 -1.41
CA GLN A 363 -8.38 18.30 -1.19
C GLN A 363 -8.33 19.83 -1.23
N ALA A 364 -7.26 20.41 -0.67
CA ALA A 364 -6.97 21.83 -0.81
C ALA A 364 -6.65 22.19 -2.26
N VAL A 365 -7.12 23.36 -2.70
CA VAL A 365 -6.93 23.90 -4.06
C VAL A 365 -6.53 25.36 -4.01
N ASP A 366 -6.00 25.88 -5.11
CA ASP A 366 -5.68 27.29 -5.25
C ASP A 366 -6.94 28.18 -5.37
N ASN A 367 -6.75 29.49 -5.54
CA ASN A 367 -7.81 30.46 -5.71
C ASN A 367 -8.69 30.26 -6.98
N LYS A 368 -8.22 29.46 -7.94
CA LYS A 368 -8.93 29.12 -9.17
C LYS A 368 -9.60 27.74 -9.10
N GLY A 369 -9.45 27.02 -7.98
CA GLY A 369 -9.95 25.65 -7.82
C GLY A 369 -9.07 24.57 -8.43
N THR A 370 -7.81 24.90 -8.78
CA THR A 370 -6.82 23.96 -9.32
C THR A 370 -6.14 23.20 -8.20
N ASP A 371 -5.83 21.92 -8.44
CA ASP A 371 -5.10 21.08 -7.49
C ASP A 371 -3.74 21.68 -7.15
N LEU A 372 -3.45 21.85 -5.85
CA LEU A 372 -2.14 22.31 -5.40
C LEU A 372 -1.07 21.26 -5.71
N VAL A 373 0.13 21.73 -6.06
CA VAL A 373 1.32 20.88 -6.04
C VAL A 373 1.61 20.41 -4.61
N PRO A 374 2.13 19.19 -4.40
CA PRO A 374 2.56 18.75 -3.08
C PRO A 374 3.52 19.73 -2.41
N TYR A 375 3.30 20.00 -1.13
CA TYR A 375 4.29 20.65 -0.28
C TYR A 375 5.49 19.71 -0.14
N SER A 376 6.70 20.20 -0.40
CA SER A 376 7.93 19.40 -0.39
C SER A 376 8.95 20.03 0.56
N LEU A 377 9.57 19.22 1.42
CA LEU A 377 10.59 19.65 2.37
C LEU A 377 11.67 18.56 2.48
N LEU A 378 12.94 18.95 2.40
CA LEU A 378 14.06 18.14 2.87
C LEU A 378 14.28 18.42 4.36
N VAL A 379 14.07 17.43 5.21
CA VAL A 379 14.09 17.60 6.66
C VAL A 379 15.52 17.64 7.18
N LEU A 380 16.06 18.83 7.40
CA LEU A 380 17.42 19.02 7.95
C LEU A 380 17.39 19.44 9.42
N ASN A 381 16.36 20.18 9.83
CA ASN A 381 16.20 20.73 11.18
C ASN A 381 14.76 20.59 11.66
N ASP A 382 14.54 20.76 12.96
CA ASP A 382 13.20 20.93 13.50
C ASP A 382 12.53 22.13 12.80
N THR A 383 11.37 21.91 12.20
CA THR A 383 10.74 22.85 11.28
C THR A 383 9.25 22.94 11.56
N THR A 384 8.69 24.15 11.51
CA THR A 384 7.23 24.34 11.50
C THR A 384 6.80 24.86 10.14
N LEU A 385 6.07 24.04 9.39
CA LEU A 385 5.44 24.40 8.14
C LEU A 385 4.08 25.02 8.43
N THR A 386 3.93 26.32 8.17
CA THR A 386 2.66 27.04 8.30
C THR A 386 2.03 27.19 6.93
N ILE A 387 0.85 26.62 6.76
CA ILE A 387 0.15 26.52 5.47
C ILE A 387 -1.20 27.20 5.60
N SER A 388 -1.49 28.17 4.73
CA SER A 388 -2.81 28.78 4.63
C SER A 388 -3.56 28.15 3.47
N ILE A 389 -4.78 27.67 3.73
CA ILE A 389 -5.63 27.06 2.68
C ILE A 389 -6.84 27.95 2.46
N GLU A 390 -6.90 28.55 1.27
CA GLU A 390 -7.97 29.47 0.89
C GLU A 390 -9.22 28.72 0.42
N ASN A 391 -9.04 27.65 -0.36
CA ASN A 391 -10.14 26.92 -0.99
C ASN A 391 -10.00 25.41 -0.89
N TRP A 392 -11.14 24.75 -1.07
CA TRP A 392 -11.26 23.30 -1.04
C TRP A 392 -11.97 22.81 -2.29
N LYS A 393 -11.43 21.77 -2.91
CA LYS A 393 -12.17 20.94 -3.85
C LYS A 393 -13.22 20.18 -3.06
N ASP A 394 -14.39 20.05 -3.64
CA ASP A 394 -15.42 19.13 -3.14
C ASP A 394 -16.21 18.62 -4.34
N ILE A 395 -15.71 17.55 -4.94
CA ILE A 395 -16.31 16.94 -6.13
C ILE A 395 -17.69 16.32 -5.79
N TYR A 396 -18.05 16.22 -4.50
CA TYR A 396 -19.31 15.62 -4.05
C TYR A 396 -20.33 16.63 -3.50
N SER A 397 -20.02 17.94 -3.49
CA SER A 397 -20.90 18.99 -2.92
C SER A 397 -21.87 19.69 -3.89
N LYS A 398 -22.03 19.22 -5.12
CA LYS A 398 -23.15 19.59 -6.01
C LYS A 398 -23.71 18.26 -6.54
N GLU A 399 -24.95 17.86 -6.30
CA GLU A 399 -26.21 18.59 -6.35
C GLU A 399 -27.09 18.28 -5.12
N LYS A 400 -27.87 19.28 -4.72
CA LYS A 400 -28.98 19.16 -3.76
C LYS A 400 -30.28 18.99 -4.53
#